data_AF-A0A6J4CXN6-F1
#
_entry.id   AF-A0A6J4CXN6-F1
#
_cell.length_a   1.000
_cell.length_b   1.000
_cell.length_c   1.000
_cell.angle_alpha   90.00
_cell.angle_beta   90.00
_cell.angle_gamma   90.00
#
_symmetry.space_group_name_H-M   'P 1'
#
loop_
_entity.id
_entity.type
_entity.pdbx_description
1 polymer ?
#
loop_
_entity_poly.entity_id
_entity_poly.type
_entity_poly.pdbx_seq_one_letter_code
_entity_poly.pdbx_strand_id
1 'polypeptide(L)'
;MESGGSVSGGGVAETPVKARGLERETLEAGQKLEGRGLQNEQEARALNEGTTKITPNPAFGKNFEEFYHDPKGAIAKLIEAKEGQVAGAFYREDLGDIDLVWGEIRDQSGKLKGHGLAKIIEKHLDDFKGFEGNSALEKLGRGLEEIVENGKVVTDQAGIKTIILKKDNQEFRVGLTQGWKHEGDNYWIVTAYKRYPKESPAQKFDQVAAKSGLGSDLAQKDKPNPTTPPLKSQETKLLTYKPVSEIYKEAKAKGLSYAEFKALQSQNKRLYLENLSTPKSTAAVIKEARALGLKADEAIKAIKQNQKAIQSGLKENERPIQIGESIPMQKLNGYASSISLDDTHIYQLDLVVVKSKDIKPNMQAKSSVQTRTQTDLNKVAEIANNFKPEYVINRGGFDDLPIIINDGQVIVGNHRALGMQEFSPESRKAYEQAISNTYGIELKHDELLVRTPKSNLTDKELINLASASNKERTTTFGDRLIAAIGKYDEYITPQNLKVLSLESSDVEELALRVAKMLDKQAKAPDIEATNLALLAHSARNNRTSLSEALDFAQKHLDQLEFTRLKDMFVKNAGSVL
;
A
#
# COMPACT_ATOMS: atom_id res chain seq x y z
N MET A 1 77.53 -6.27 20.71
CA MET A 1 78.50 -5.43 19.99
C MET A 1 77.78 -4.95 18.74
N GLU A 2 77.11 -3.80 18.81
CA GLU A 2 77.65 -2.47 18.43
C GLU A 2 77.99 -2.43 16.93
N SER A 3 77.65 -1.41 16.13
CA SER A 3 77.02 -0.11 16.37
C SER A 3 76.81 0.61 15.01
N GLY A 4 75.85 1.55 14.97
CA GLY A 4 75.82 2.77 14.14
C GLY A 4 75.52 2.64 12.64
N GLY A 5 74.67 3.43 11.98
CA GLY A 5 73.95 4.65 12.34
C GLY A 5 73.90 5.59 11.12
N SER A 6 72.74 6.14 10.75
CA SER A 6 72.57 7.47 10.13
C SER A 6 71.09 7.81 9.85
N VAL A 7 70.78 9.10 10.00
CA VAL A 7 69.47 9.75 10.10
C VAL A 7 69.12 10.48 8.79
N SER A 8 67.85 10.42 8.37
CA SER A 8 67.07 11.50 7.71
C SER A 8 65.60 11.02 7.65
N GLY A 9 64.54 11.75 8.00
CA GLY A 9 64.27 13.17 7.82
C GLY A 9 63.31 13.34 6.62
N GLY A 10 62.00 13.20 6.82
CA GLY A 10 61.00 13.39 5.76
C GLY A 10 59.56 13.26 6.24
N GLY A 11 58.82 14.38 6.23
CA GLY A 11 57.53 14.58 6.88
C GLY A 11 56.34 13.80 6.30
N VAL A 12 55.35 13.62 7.17
CA VAL A 12 54.02 13.10 6.83
C VAL A 12 53.22 14.22 6.17
N ALA A 13 52.95 14.09 4.87
CA ALA A 13 52.03 14.96 4.17
C ALA A 13 50.58 14.54 4.46
N GLU A 14 49.85 15.37 5.20
CA GLU A 14 48.38 15.33 5.24
C GLU A 14 47.83 15.69 3.86
N THR A 15 47.02 14.81 3.27
CA THR A 15 46.28 15.06 2.02
C THR A 15 44.81 15.34 2.33
N PRO A 16 44.25 16.51 1.96
CA PRO A 16 42.82 16.77 2.07
C PRO A 16 42.13 16.31 0.78
N VAL A 17 41.46 15.16 0.82
CA VAL A 17 40.62 14.67 -0.30
C VAL A 17 39.18 14.54 0.17
N LYS A 18 38.45 15.65 0.23
CA LYS A 18 36.97 15.62 0.29
C LYS A 18 36.23 16.84 -0.29
N ALA A 19 36.93 17.89 -0.75
CA ALA A 19 36.28 19.09 -1.31
C ALA A 19 36.07 19.07 -2.84
N ARG A 20 36.90 18.35 -3.61
CA ARG A 20 36.90 18.43 -5.08
C ARG A 20 35.73 17.72 -5.80
N GLY A 21 35.01 16.84 -5.11
CA GLY A 21 33.88 16.09 -5.70
C GLY A 21 32.61 16.95 -5.83
N LEU A 22 32.30 17.72 -4.80
CA LEU A 22 31.09 18.56 -4.73
C LEU A 22 31.15 19.77 -5.68
N GLU A 23 32.34 20.38 -5.87
CA GLU A 23 32.49 21.53 -6.78
C GLU A 23 32.30 21.18 -8.25
N ARG A 24 32.70 19.97 -8.67
CA ARG A 24 32.52 19.51 -10.05
C ARG A 24 31.06 19.19 -10.39
N GLU A 25 30.32 18.61 -9.45
CA GLU A 25 28.88 18.34 -9.62
C GLU A 25 28.05 19.64 -9.70
N THR A 26 28.44 20.70 -9.00
CA THR A 26 27.76 22.01 -9.08
C THR A 26 27.99 22.74 -10.41
N LEU A 27 29.19 22.62 -10.99
CA LEU A 27 29.54 23.25 -12.26
C LEU A 27 28.81 22.60 -13.45
N GLU A 28 28.68 21.27 -13.48
CA GLU A 28 27.97 20.55 -14.55
C GLU A 28 26.45 20.73 -14.50
N ALA A 29 25.87 20.93 -13.31
CA ALA A 29 24.45 21.23 -13.16
C ALA A 29 24.10 22.67 -13.62
N GLY A 30 24.96 23.65 -13.34
CA GLY A 30 24.78 25.04 -13.76
C GLY A 30 24.83 25.22 -15.28
N GLN A 31 25.80 24.60 -15.94
CA GLN A 31 25.96 24.71 -17.42
C GLN A 31 24.83 24.04 -18.22
N LYS A 32 24.16 23.03 -17.65
CA LYS A 32 23.00 22.38 -18.28
C LYS A 32 21.70 23.18 -18.18
N LEU A 33 21.64 24.17 -17.28
CA LEU A 33 20.47 25.01 -17.03
C LEU A 33 20.53 26.34 -17.80
N GLU A 34 21.71 26.92 -18.03
CA GLU A 34 21.89 28.16 -18.82
C GLU A 34 21.32 28.04 -20.25
N GLY A 35 21.40 26.86 -20.87
CA GLY A 35 20.85 26.60 -22.20
C GLY A 35 19.31 26.50 -22.27
N ARG A 36 18.62 26.34 -21.13
CA ARG A 36 17.14 26.32 -21.05
C ARG A 36 16.55 27.66 -20.61
N GLY A 37 17.34 28.53 -19.97
CA GLY A 37 16.89 29.84 -19.47
C GLY A 37 16.58 30.88 -20.56
N LEU A 38 17.24 30.80 -21.72
CA LEU A 38 17.09 31.80 -22.79
C LEU A 38 15.74 31.73 -23.54
N GLN A 39 15.02 30.61 -23.49
CA GLN A 39 13.69 30.49 -24.10
C GLN A 39 12.55 31.03 -23.20
N ASN A 40 12.81 31.21 -21.90
CA ASN A 40 11.82 31.69 -20.92
C ASN A 40 11.87 33.21 -20.65
N GLU A 41 12.88 33.94 -21.13
CA GLU A 41 13.00 35.39 -20.87
C GLU A 41 11.85 36.22 -21.46
N GLN A 42 11.26 35.79 -22.58
CA GLN A 42 10.14 36.49 -23.21
C GLN A 42 8.78 36.15 -22.56
N GLU A 43 8.63 34.93 -22.01
CA GLU A 43 7.43 34.53 -21.25
C GLU A 43 7.45 35.10 -19.81
N ALA A 44 8.63 35.21 -19.18
CA ALA A 44 8.80 35.84 -17.86
C ALA A 44 8.51 37.35 -17.87
N ARG A 45 8.81 38.06 -18.98
CA ARG A 45 8.47 39.48 -19.13
C ARG A 45 6.97 39.74 -19.27
N ALA A 46 6.19 38.79 -19.77
CA ALA A 46 4.74 38.92 -19.93
C ALA A 46 3.94 38.60 -18.64
N LEU A 47 4.57 37.95 -17.65
CA LEU A 47 3.97 37.60 -16.36
C LEU A 47 4.13 38.67 -15.26
N ASN A 48 4.85 39.76 -15.55
CA ASN A 48 5.27 40.74 -14.54
C ASN A 48 4.31 41.93 -14.32
N GLU A 49 3.13 41.94 -14.94
CA GLU A 49 2.17 43.07 -14.81
C GLU A 49 1.08 42.85 -13.74
N GLY A 50 1.19 41.81 -12.89
CA GLY A 50 0.16 41.53 -11.88
C GLY A 50 0.60 40.85 -10.57
N THR A 51 1.90 40.72 -10.28
CA THR A 51 2.36 40.06 -9.05
C THR A 51 2.29 41.02 -7.86
N THR A 52 1.59 40.61 -6.80
CA THR A 52 1.77 41.15 -5.45
C THR A 52 3.27 41.10 -5.11
N LYS A 53 3.91 42.27 -5.00
CA LYS A 53 5.34 42.38 -4.66
C LYS A 53 5.58 41.75 -3.29
N ILE A 54 6.11 40.53 -3.28
CA ILE A 54 6.75 39.97 -2.09
C ILE A 54 7.95 40.85 -1.77
N THR A 55 8.09 41.22 -0.49
CA THR A 55 9.25 41.98 -0.02
C THR A 55 10.32 41.00 0.46
N PRO A 56 11.45 40.83 -0.26
CA PRO A 56 12.52 39.95 0.17
C PRO A 56 13.17 40.48 1.45
N ASN A 57 13.66 39.60 2.31
CA ASN A 57 14.22 40.03 3.58
C ASN A 57 15.70 40.42 3.41
N PRO A 58 16.10 41.69 3.61
CA PRO A 58 17.49 42.13 3.40
C PRO A 58 18.53 41.35 4.23
N ALA A 59 18.12 40.74 5.34
CA ALA A 59 19.01 39.96 6.21
C ALA A 59 19.58 38.70 5.54
N PHE A 60 18.94 38.20 4.48
CA PHE A 60 19.40 37.02 3.75
C PHE A 60 20.23 37.35 2.50
N GLY A 61 20.53 38.63 2.25
CA GLY A 61 21.34 39.06 1.10
C GLY A 61 20.52 39.16 -0.19
N LYS A 62 21.19 38.96 -1.33
CA LYS A 62 20.60 39.12 -2.68
C LYS A 62 19.38 38.20 -2.85
N ASN A 63 18.27 38.76 -3.33
CA ASN A 63 17.13 38.00 -3.79
C ASN A 63 17.29 37.61 -5.27
N PHE A 64 17.09 36.34 -5.59
CA PHE A 64 17.02 35.87 -6.98
C PHE A 64 15.54 35.75 -7.39
N GLU A 65 14.94 36.89 -7.73
CA GLU A 65 13.51 37.03 -8.04
C GLU A 65 13.08 36.25 -9.28
N GLU A 66 14.01 35.93 -10.18
CA GLU A 66 13.76 35.14 -11.38
C GLU A 66 13.32 33.69 -11.10
N PHE A 67 13.49 33.21 -9.87
CA PHE A 67 13.09 31.86 -9.42
C PHE A 67 11.84 31.88 -8.51
N TYR A 68 11.05 32.95 -8.56
CA TYR A 68 9.77 33.04 -7.86
C TYR A 68 8.82 31.90 -8.29
N HIS A 69 8.26 31.17 -7.33
CA HIS A 69 7.46 29.94 -7.55
C HIS A 69 8.15 28.87 -8.41
N ASP A 70 9.49 28.87 -8.46
CA ASP A 70 10.29 27.81 -9.04
C ASP A 70 11.19 27.15 -7.98
N PRO A 71 10.65 26.17 -7.21
CA PRO A 71 11.40 25.46 -6.19
C PRO A 71 12.73 24.87 -6.70
N LYS A 72 12.73 24.33 -7.92
CA LYS A 72 13.90 23.64 -8.49
C LYS A 72 14.98 24.64 -8.89
N GLY A 73 14.59 25.72 -9.58
CA GLY A 73 15.49 26.81 -9.92
C GLY A 73 16.04 27.52 -8.68
N ALA A 74 15.20 27.75 -7.66
CA ALA A 74 15.60 28.38 -6.41
C ALA A 74 16.67 27.58 -5.65
N ILE A 75 16.48 26.26 -5.51
CA ILE A 75 17.43 25.38 -4.85
C ILE A 75 18.75 25.32 -5.63
N ALA A 76 18.67 25.16 -6.96
CA ALA A 76 19.85 25.14 -7.81
C ALA A 76 20.64 26.45 -7.71
N LYS A 77 19.95 27.59 -7.74
CA LYS A 77 20.59 28.90 -7.69
C LYS A 77 21.27 29.16 -6.35
N LEU A 78 20.62 28.82 -5.25
CA LEU A 78 21.20 29.01 -3.91
C LEU A 78 22.39 28.07 -3.67
N ILE A 79 22.39 26.87 -4.24
CA ILE A 79 23.56 25.97 -4.22
C ILE A 79 24.74 26.55 -5.00
N GLU A 80 24.46 27.13 -6.17
CA GLU A 80 25.46 27.77 -7.02
C GLU A 80 26.06 29.01 -6.34
N ALA A 81 25.20 29.91 -5.87
CA ALA A 81 25.60 31.18 -5.27
C ALA A 81 26.21 31.01 -3.87
N LYS A 82 25.75 30.00 -3.10
CA LYS A 82 26.09 29.79 -1.69
C LYS A 82 25.89 31.04 -0.82
N GLU A 83 24.91 31.87 -1.18
CA GLU A 83 24.48 33.06 -0.48
C GLU A 83 23.08 33.46 -1.00
N GLY A 84 22.44 34.43 -0.35
CA GLY A 84 21.19 35.00 -0.85
C GLY A 84 19.94 34.23 -0.43
N GLN A 85 18.84 34.60 -1.08
CA GLN A 85 17.50 34.03 -0.90
C GLN A 85 16.73 33.98 -2.22
N VAL A 86 15.65 33.21 -2.20
CA VAL A 86 14.54 33.31 -3.15
C VAL A 86 13.26 33.50 -2.34
N ALA A 87 12.78 34.74 -2.31
CA ALA A 87 11.52 35.08 -1.68
C ALA A 87 10.36 34.45 -2.47
N GLY A 88 9.49 33.71 -1.77
CA GLY A 88 8.44 32.91 -2.39
C GLY A 88 8.98 31.81 -3.33
N ALA A 89 10.05 31.12 -2.94
CA ALA A 89 10.55 29.95 -3.68
C ALA A 89 9.48 28.85 -3.80
N PHE A 90 8.67 28.68 -2.77
CA PHE A 90 7.53 27.76 -2.77
C PHE A 90 6.24 28.52 -2.46
N TYR A 91 5.11 27.94 -2.85
CA TYR A 91 3.78 28.48 -2.55
C TYR A 91 2.88 27.40 -1.98
N ARG A 92 2.05 27.77 -1.01
CA ARG A 92 0.98 26.91 -0.50
C ARG A 92 -0.25 27.70 -0.11
N GLU A 93 -1.43 27.18 -0.44
CA GLU A 93 -2.70 27.88 -0.22
C GLU A 93 -2.94 28.26 1.25
N ASP A 94 -2.50 27.44 2.21
CA ASP A 94 -2.71 27.65 3.65
C ASP A 94 -1.53 28.35 4.38
N LEU A 95 -0.42 28.62 3.67
CA LEU A 95 0.75 29.31 4.22
C LEU A 95 1.13 30.58 3.45
N GLY A 96 0.67 30.73 2.22
CA GLY A 96 1.14 31.74 1.28
C GLY A 96 2.51 31.40 0.70
N ASP A 97 3.28 32.44 0.40
CA ASP A 97 4.65 32.32 -0.08
C ASP A 97 5.60 31.84 1.01
N ILE A 98 6.49 30.92 0.63
CA ILE A 98 7.50 30.35 1.50
C ILE A 98 8.87 30.61 0.89
N ASP A 99 9.69 31.35 1.62
CA ASP A 99 11.03 31.74 1.19
C ASP A 99 12.02 30.59 1.40
N LEU A 100 12.98 30.48 0.48
CA LEU A 100 14.15 29.62 0.64
C LEU A 100 15.39 30.49 0.75
N VAL A 101 16.21 30.23 1.76
CA VAL A 101 17.42 31.01 2.05
C VAL A 101 18.63 30.10 2.05
N TRP A 102 19.78 30.59 1.60
CA TRP A 102 21.02 29.82 1.75
C TRP A 102 21.32 29.57 3.23
N GLY A 103 21.33 30.64 4.04
CA GLY A 103 21.57 30.58 5.48
C GLY A 103 23.03 30.36 5.87
N GLU A 104 23.29 30.20 7.18
CA GLU A 104 24.63 30.06 7.74
C GLU A 104 24.83 28.69 8.41
N ILE A 105 26.08 28.21 8.52
CA ILE A 105 26.42 26.91 9.14
C ILE A 105 27.03 27.07 10.54
N ARG A 106 27.71 28.20 10.81
CA ARG A 106 28.43 28.49 12.06
C ARG A 106 28.02 29.85 12.60
N ASP A 107 27.83 29.94 13.92
CA ASP A 107 27.71 31.24 14.59
C ASP A 107 29.08 31.96 14.63
N GLN A 108 29.09 33.23 15.05
CA GLN A 108 30.31 34.03 15.25
C GLN A 108 31.33 33.40 16.23
N SER A 109 30.95 32.32 16.94
CA SER A 109 31.78 31.56 17.87
C SER A 109 32.25 30.20 17.31
N GLY A 110 31.97 29.91 16.03
CA GLY A 110 32.39 28.70 15.34
C GLY A 110 31.54 27.45 15.62
N LYS A 111 30.44 27.56 16.38
CA LYS A 111 29.56 26.44 16.76
C LYS A 111 28.48 26.21 15.69
N LEU A 112 28.17 24.94 15.42
CA LEU A 112 27.19 24.48 14.43
C LEU A 112 25.72 24.81 14.83
N LYS A 113 25.33 26.08 14.72
CA LYS A 113 23.96 26.59 14.92
C LYS A 113 23.36 27.14 13.60
N GLY A 114 23.48 26.37 12.53
CA GLY A 114 23.02 26.80 11.21
C GLY A 114 21.51 26.77 10.96
N HIS A 115 21.08 27.44 9.90
CA HIS A 115 19.72 27.53 9.35
C HIS A 115 19.74 27.54 7.82
N GLY A 116 18.59 27.37 7.17
CA GLY A 116 18.47 27.46 5.72
C GLY A 116 19.01 26.23 4.96
N LEU A 117 19.16 26.37 3.65
CA LEU A 117 19.58 25.30 2.74
C LEU A 117 20.99 24.77 3.06
N ALA A 118 21.91 25.63 3.49
CA ALA A 118 23.28 25.27 3.86
C ALA A 118 23.31 24.25 5.01
N LYS A 119 22.46 24.41 6.02
CA LYS A 119 22.31 23.46 7.13
C LYS A 119 21.78 22.10 6.65
N ILE A 120 20.81 22.13 5.73
CA ILE A 120 20.14 20.92 5.23
C ILE A 120 21.14 20.09 4.42
N ILE A 121 21.92 20.73 3.56
CA ILE A 121 22.98 20.07 2.79
C ILE A 121 24.05 19.48 3.71
N GLU A 122 24.52 20.24 4.71
CA GLU A 122 25.60 19.77 5.58
C GLU A 122 25.18 18.61 6.49
N LYS A 123 23.95 18.62 7.02
CA LYS A 123 23.52 17.66 8.06
C LYS A 123 22.53 16.60 7.60
N HIS A 124 21.78 16.87 6.55
CA HIS A 124 20.58 16.11 6.20
C HIS A 124 20.54 15.69 4.73
N LEU A 125 21.59 15.91 3.93
CA LEU A 125 21.60 15.51 2.52
C LEU A 125 21.28 14.02 2.33
N ASP A 126 21.86 13.17 3.18
CA ASP A 126 21.64 11.72 3.14
C ASP A 126 20.23 11.29 3.57
N ASP A 127 19.50 12.14 4.30
CA ASP A 127 18.12 11.86 4.68
C ASP A 127 17.22 11.76 3.43
N PHE A 128 17.57 12.45 2.34
CA PHE A 128 16.78 12.52 1.12
C PHE A 128 17.19 11.52 0.04
N LYS A 129 18.11 10.58 0.33
CA LYS A 129 18.60 9.60 -0.66
C LYS A 129 17.52 8.73 -1.33
N GLY A 130 16.37 8.58 -0.68
CA GLY A 130 15.22 7.80 -1.14
C GLY A 130 14.26 8.56 -2.06
N PHE A 131 14.49 9.85 -2.31
CA PHE A 131 13.73 10.61 -3.30
C PHE A 131 14.30 10.37 -4.70
N GLU A 132 13.48 10.59 -5.73
CA GLU A 132 13.91 10.49 -7.12
C GLU A 132 14.98 11.55 -7.43
N GLY A 133 15.90 11.27 -8.35
CA GLY A 133 16.95 12.20 -8.76
C GLY A 133 18.28 11.49 -9.07
N ASN A 134 19.07 12.08 -9.96
CA ASN A 134 20.34 11.50 -10.41
C ASN A 134 21.53 11.90 -9.53
N SER A 135 21.39 12.95 -8.71
CA SER A 135 22.39 13.41 -7.74
C SER A 135 21.78 13.60 -6.36
N ALA A 136 22.61 13.63 -5.31
CA ALA A 136 22.13 13.87 -3.93
C ALA A 136 21.40 15.22 -3.80
N LEU A 137 21.85 16.24 -4.53
CA LEU A 137 21.24 17.57 -4.56
C LEU A 137 19.89 17.58 -5.30
N GLU A 138 19.77 16.85 -6.41
CA GLU A 138 18.48 16.72 -7.12
C GLU A 138 17.45 15.99 -6.26
N LYS A 139 17.89 14.97 -5.51
CA LYS A 139 17.06 14.24 -4.55
C LYS A 139 16.60 15.10 -3.38
N LEU A 140 17.50 15.90 -2.81
CA LEU A 140 17.16 16.91 -1.81
C LEU A 140 16.13 17.90 -2.35
N GLY A 141 16.35 18.42 -3.56
CA GLY A 141 15.47 19.40 -4.18
C GLY A 141 14.04 18.88 -4.38
N ARG A 142 13.93 17.70 -5.00
CA ARG A 142 12.65 17.00 -5.18
C ARG A 142 12.01 16.62 -3.85
N GLY A 143 12.82 16.26 -2.86
CA GLY A 143 12.33 15.96 -1.52
C GLY A 143 11.72 17.17 -0.81
N LEU A 144 12.38 18.33 -0.87
CA LEU A 144 11.84 19.57 -0.30
C LEU A 144 10.54 19.98 -1.00
N GLU A 145 10.51 19.97 -2.33
CA GLU A 145 9.33 20.25 -3.14
C GLU A 145 8.17 19.30 -2.75
N GLU A 146 8.41 17.98 -2.74
CA GLU A 146 7.39 17.00 -2.40
C GLU A 146 6.86 17.16 -0.96
N ILE A 147 7.74 17.47 0.00
CA ILE A 147 7.32 17.70 1.40
C ILE A 147 6.49 18.96 1.51
N VAL A 148 6.90 20.07 0.89
CA VAL A 148 6.18 21.35 0.96
C VAL A 148 4.80 21.22 0.32
N GLU A 149 4.72 20.61 -0.87
CA GLU A 149 3.47 20.42 -1.62
C GLU A 149 2.50 19.44 -0.94
N ASN A 150 2.98 18.29 -0.47
CA ASN A 150 2.12 17.17 -0.07
C ASN A 150 2.07 16.94 1.45
N GLY A 151 2.91 17.63 2.23
CA GLY A 151 3.02 17.41 3.65
C GLY A 151 1.95 18.16 4.47
N LYS A 152 1.59 17.57 5.61
CA LYS A 152 0.64 18.16 6.55
C LYS A 152 1.34 19.21 7.43
N VAL A 153 0.80 20.42 7.50
CA VAL A 153 1.28 21.41 8.48
C VAL A 153 0.80 21.06 9.88
N VAL A 154 1.75 21.07 10.81
CA VAL A 154 1.54 20.96 12.25
C VAL A 154 2.18 22.18 12.88
N THR A 155 1.48 22.83 13.81
CA THR A 155 2.06 23.92 14.62
C THR A 155 2.39 23.34 15.99
N ASP A 156 3.61 23.53 16.46
CA ASP A 156 4.00 23.10 17.80
C ASP A 156 3.63 24.15 18.88
N GLN A 157 3.90 23.81 20.15
CA GLN A 157 3.60 24.68 21.29
C GLN A 157 4.42 25.98 21.29
N ALA A 158 5.52 26.05 20.54
CA ALA A 158 6.35 27.24 20.39
C ALA A 158 5.95 28.11 19.17
N GLY A 159 4.85 27.75 18.48
CA GLY A 159 4.38 28.46 17.28
C GLY A 159 5.16 28.13 16.01
N ILE A 160 6.07 27.14 16.05
CA ILE A 160 6.85 26.72 14.90
C ILE A 160 5.97 25.84 14.02
N LYS A 161 5.79 26.25 12.75
CA LYS A 161 5.09 25.43 11.76
C LYS A 161 6.05 24.41 11.19
N THR A 162 5.66 23.15 11.21
CA THR A 162 6.39 22.05 10.59
C THR A 162 5.52 21.38 9.55
N ILE A 163 6.00 21.27 8.33
CA ILE A 163 5.38 20.45 7.30
C ILE A 163 5.87 19.01 7.45
N ILE A 164 4.96 18.06 7.64
CA ILE A 164 5.28 16.64 7.88
C ILE A 164 4.76 15.80 6.71
N LEU A 165 5.67 15.13 6.02
CA LEU A 165 5.37 14.13 5.00
C LEU A 165 5.67 12.72 5.53
N LYS A 166 4.69 11.82 5.49
CA LYS A 166 4.90 10.39 5.78
C LYS A 166 4.96 9.62 4.47
N LYS A 167 6.14 9.11 4.12
CA LYS A 167 6.43 8.40 2.87
C LYS A 167 7.25 7.15 3.18
N ASP A 168 6.84 6.00 2.66
CA ASP A 168 7.56 4.72 2.81
C ASP A 168 7.91 4.33 4.26
N ASN A 169 6.95 4.52 5.17
CA ASN A 169 7.13 4.31 6.61
C ASN A 169 8.21 5.20 7.27
N GLN A 170 8.64 6.24 6.57
CA GLN A 170 9.57 7.26 7.04
C GLN A 170 8.81 8.58 7.21
N GLU A 171 9.25 9.39 8.16
CA GLU A 171 8.67 10.71 8.42
C GLU A 171 9.70 11.77 8.06
N PHE A 172 9.36 12.65 7.14
CA PHE A 172 10.17 13.79 6.74
C PHE A 172 9.53 15.07 7.26
N ARG A 173 10.36 16.01 7.68
CA ARG A 173 9.92 17.27 8.28
C ARG A 173 10.62 18.43 7.61
N VAL A 174 9.86 19.46 7.25
CA VAL A 174 10.36 20.80 6.90
C VAL A 174 9.91 21.75 8.00
N GLY A 175 10.86 22.30 8.74
CA GLY A 175 10.59 23.32 9.75
C GLY A 175 10.51 24.69 9.09
N LEU A 176 9.50 25.46 9.43
CA LEU A 176 9.27 26.83 8.99
C LEU A 176 9.34 27.78 10.17
N THR A 177 9.85 28.98 9.93
CA THR A 177 9.74 30.12 10.84
C THR A 177 9.02 31.25 10.11
N GLN A 178 8.18 32.00 10.82
CA GLN A 178 7.51 33.18 10.26
C GLN A 178 8.35 34.42 10.57
N GLY A 179 8.69 35.18 9.53
CA GLY A 179 9.54 36.37 9.64
C GLY A 179 10.97 36.08 10.12
N TRP A 180 11.81 37.11 10.10
CA TRP A 180 13.17 37.08 10.66
C TRP A 180 13.28 38.13 11.75
N LYS A 181 13.60 37.73 12.99
CA LYS A 181 13.65 38.64 14.15
C LYS A 181 12.39 39.53 14.28
N HIS A 182 11.21 38.99 13.94
CA HIS A 182 9.92 39.67 13.93
C HIS A 182 9.70 40.69 12.80
N GLU A 183 10.49 40.63 11.73
CA GLU A 183 10.29 41.41 10.50
C GLU A 183 9.85 40.49 9.33
N GLY A 184 8.76 40.87 8.65
CA GLY A 184 8.17 40.13 7.52
C GLY A 184 7.13 39.08 7.93
N ASP A 185 6.13 38.89 7.07
CA ASP A 185 4.99 37.99 7.35
C ASP A 185 5.11 36.61 6.69
N ASN A 186 6.07 36.44 5.79
CA ASN A 186 6.30 35.20 5.05
C ASN A 186 6.92 34.10 5.92
N TYR A 187 6.62 32.86 5.57
CA TYR A 187 7.32 31.71 6.13
C TYR A 187 8.63 31.47 5.39
N TRP A 188 9.66 30.99 6.07
CA TRP A 188 10.90 30.56 5.42
C TRP A 188 11.40 29.23 6.00
N ILE A 189 12.08 28.45 5.15
CA ILE A 189 12.58 27.12 5.52
C ILE A 189 13.82 27.23 6.41
N VAL A 190 13.71 26.84 7.68
CA VAL A 190 14.83 26.87 8.64
C VAL A 190 15.63 25.57 8.63
N THR A 191 14.98 24.44 8.35
CA THR A 191 15.61 23.10 8.30
C THR A 191 14.68 22.10 7.64
N ALA A 192 15.24 21.01 7.12
CA ALA A 192 14.49 19.83 6.69
C ALA A 192 15.30 18.57 6.98
N TYR A 193 14.62 17.51 7.41
CA TYR A 193 15.29 16.27 7.83
C TYR A 193 14.34 15.07 7.85
N LYS A 194 14.92 13.88 7.83
CA LYS A 194 14.19 12.64 8.14
C LYS A 194 14.18 12.41 9.64
N ARG A 195 13.00 12.21 10.20
CA ARG A 195 12.85 11.81 11.60
C ARG A 195 13.10 10.31 11.72
N TYR A 196 14.17 9.96 12.43
CA TYR A 196 14.40 8.61 12.89
C TYR A 196 13.55 8.36 14.15
N PRO A 197 12.81 7.23 14.23
CA PRO A 197 12.22 6.82 15.49
C PRO A 197 13.36 6.69 16.51
N LYS A 198 13.20 7.25 17.71
CA LYS A 198 14.18 7.00 18.78
C LYS A 198 14.16 5.50 19.05
N GLU A 199 15.29 4.83 18.85
CA GLU A 199 15.51 3.54 19.51
C GLU A 199 15.36 3.79 21.01
N SER A 200 14.44 3.06 21.65
CA SER A 200 14.40 2.99 23.10
C SER A 200 15.77 2.51 23.56
N PRO A 201 16.51 3.25 24.41
CA PRO A 201 17.70 2.69 25.03
C PRO A 201 17.26 1.44 25.77
N ALA A 202 17.96 0.32 25.55
CA ALA A 202 17.76 -0.92 26.28
C ALA A 202 17.57 -0.62 27.77
N GLN A 203 16.33 -0.75 28.27
CA GLN A 203 16.08 -0.65 29.70
C GLN A 203 16.63 -1.93 30.31
N LYS A 204 17.81 -1.80 30.89
CA LYS A 204 18.38 -2.77 31.81
C LYS A 204 17.32 -3.13 32.83
N PHE A 205 17.03 -4.42 32.93
CA PHE A 205 16.43 -5.01 34.11
C PHE A 205 17.31 -4.65 35.30
N ASP A 206 16.75 -3.95 36.29
CA ASP A 206 17.16 -4.12 37.67
C ASP A 206 15.96 -4.03 38.59
N GLN A 207 15.98 -4.94 39.54
CA GLN A 207 14.92 -5.35 40.44
C GLN A 207 14.54 -4.23 41.42
N VAL A 208 13.23 -4.01 41.58
CA VAL A 208 12.66 -3.83 42.92
C VAL A 208 11.36 -4.64 42.97
N ALA A 209 11.50 -5.85 43.51
CA ALA A 209 10.38 -6.63 43.97
C ALA A 209 9.83 -6.03 45.27
N ALA A 210 8.50 -6.11 45.39
CA ALA A 210 7.74 -6.46 46.59
C ALA A 210 6.97 -5.35 47.33
N LYS A 211 5.65 -5.65 47.41
CA LYS A 211 4.60 -5.22 48.36
C LYS A 211 4.00 -3.85 48.04
N SER A 212 2.71 -3.70 47.73
CA SER A 212 1.48 -4.45 48.04
C SER A 212 0.41 -3.93 47.05
N GLY A 213 -0.35 -4.72 46.29
CA GLY A 213 -1.42 -5.64 46.71
C GLY A 213 -2.78 -4.97 46.54
N LEU A 214 -3.71 -5.61 45.80
CA LEU A 214 -4.97 -5.13 45.18
C LEU A 214 -4.73 -4.59 43.76
N GLY A 215 -5.31 -5.10 42.68
CA GLY A 215 -6.51 -5.92 42.46
C GLY A 215 -7.01 -5.50 41.07
N SER A 216 -7.47 -6.47 40.28
CA SER A 216 -8.04 -6.35 38.94
C SER A 216 -8.89 -5.09 38.70
N ASP A 217 -8.71 -4.42 37.55
CA ASP A 217 -9.77 -3.70 36.83
C ASP A 217 -9.32 -3.38 35.39
N LEU A 218 -9.48 -4.37 34.50
CA LEU A 218 -9.71 -4.13 33.08
C LEU A 218 -11.21 -4.39 32.80
N ALA A 219 -12.07 -3.67 33.52
CA ALA A 219 -13.47 -3.52 33.15
C ALA A 219 -13.60 -2.26 32.30
N GLN A 220 -13.87 -2.44 31.00
CA GLN A 220 -14.38 -1.36 30.16
C GLN A 220 -15.71 -0.90 30.76
N LYS A 221 -15.73 0.31 31.32
CA LYS A 221 -16.98 0.99 31.65
C LYS A 221 -17.74 1.31 30.36
N ASP A 222 -18.92 0.73 30.28
CA ASP A 222 -20.01 1.03 29.36
C ASP A 222 -20.12 2.52 29.02
N LYS A 223 -20.09 2.83 27.71
CA LYS A 223 -20.82 3.97 27.15
C LYS A 223 -21.53 3.52 25.87
N PRO A 224 -22.80 3.91 25.67
CA PRO A 224 -23.63 3.38 24.60
C PRO A 224 -23.17 3.89 23.23
N ASN A 225 -22.94 2.93 22.34
CA ASN A 225 -23.15 2.93 20.89
C ASN A 225 -23.37 4.30 20.21
N PRO A 226 -22.43 4.82 19.40
CA PRO A 226 -22.77 5.67 18.28
C PRO A 226 -23.10 4.75 17.10
N THR A 227 -24.37 4.40 16.95
CA THR A 227 -24.91 3.91 15.68
C THR A 227 -24.85 5.08 14.70
N THR A 228 -23.71 5.26 14.05
CA THR A 228 -23.66 6.08 12.83
C THR A 228 -24.32 5.25 11.74
N PRO A 229 -25.42 5.70 11.11
CA PRO A 229 -25.99 5.00 9.96
C PRO A 229 -24.92 4.89 8.87
N PRO A 230 -24.94 3.82 8.05
CA PRO A 230 -24.10 3.78 6.85
C PRO A 230 -24.36 5.07 6.06
N LEU A 231 -23.28 5.74 5.63
CA LEU A 231 -23.40 6.93 4.80
C LEU A 231 -24.39 6.62 3.69
N LYS A 232 -25.52 7.34 3.68
CA LYS A 232 -26.46 7.35 2.58
C LYS A 232 -25.65 7.51 1.31
N SER A 233 -25.84 6.56 0.39
CA SER A 233 -25.46 6.67 -1.00
C SER A 233 -25.91 8.04 -1.51
N GLN A 234 -24.98 8.99 -1.58
CA GLN A 234 -25.18 10.13 -2.47
C GLN A 234 -25.17 9.52 -3.87
N GLU A 235 -26.29 9.68 -4.57
CA GLU A 235 -26.39 9.32 -5.98
C GLU A 235 -25.15 9.83 -6.70
N THR A 236 -24.39 8.90 -7.29
CA THR A 236 -23.29 9.19 -8.19
C THR A 236 -23.87 9.99 -9.36
N LYS A 237 -23.78 11.32 -9.28
CA LYS A 237 -23.86 12.17 -10.47
C LYS A 237 -22.63 11.83 -11.31
N LEU A 238 -22.75 10.80 -12.14
CA LEU A 238 -21.79 10.46 -13.18
C LEU A 238 -21.68 11.68 -14.10
N LEU A 239 -20.66 12.51 -13.89
CA LEU A 239 -20.11 13.30 -14.97
C LEU A 239 -19.33 12.34 -15.85
N THR A 240 -19.89 12.07 -17.04
CA THR A 240 -19.30 11.18 -18.03
C THR A 240 -17.88 11.64 -18.36
N TYR A 241 -16.94 10.69 -18.30
CA TYR A 241 -15.55 10.81 -18.72
C TYR A 241 -15.37 11.69 -19.96
N LYS A 242 -14.42 12.64 -19.92
CA LYS A 242 -14.01 13.45 -21.09
C LYS A 242 -12.48 13.57 -21.20
N PRO A 243 -11.87 13.25 -22.35
CA PRO A 243 -10.44 13.49 -22.62
C PRO A 243 -10.05 14.96 -22.53
N VAL A 244 -8.77 15.26 -22.24
CA VAL A 244 -8.24 16.65 -22.17
C VAL A 244 -8.50 17.43 -23.47
N SER A 245 -8.42 16.75 -24.61
CA SER A 245 -8.69 17.34 -25.92
C SER A 245 -10.12 17.83 -26.10
N GLU A 246 -11.11 17.19 -25.47
CA GLU A 246 -12.51 17.62 -25.49
C GLU A 246 -12.76 18.77 -24.51
N ILE A 247 -12.17 18.70 -23.31
CA ILE A 247 -12.20 19.79 -22.33
C ILE A 247 -11.64 21.09 -22.95
N TYR A 248 -10.55 20.97 -23.72
CA TYR A 248 -9.94 22.11 -24.41
C TYR A 248 -10.87 22.71 -25.47
N LYS A 249 -11.57 21.88 -26.26
CA LYS A 249 -12.54 22.33 -27.25
C LYS A 249 -13.72 23.07 -26.60
N GLU A 250 -14.24 22.54 -25.49
CA GLU A 250 -15.33 23.17 -24.73
C GLU A 250 -14.92 24.49 -24.08
N ALA A 251 -13.72 24.52 -23.48
CA ALA A 251 -13.19 25.74 -22.87
C ALA A 251 -12.98 26.85 -23.90
N LYS A 252 -12.45 26.51 -25.07
CA LYS A 252 -12.28 27.45 -26.19
C LYS A 252 -13.62 27.95 -26.74
N ALA A 253 -14.62 27.08 -26.87
CA ALA A 253 -15.95 27.46 -27.33
C ALA A 253 -16.70 28.37 -26.34
N LYS A 254 -16.43 28.24 -25.04
CA LYS A 254 -17.01 29.05 -23.97
C LYS A 254 -16.23 30.33 -23.65
N GLY A 255 -15.12 30.58 -24.33
CA GLY A 255 -14.26 31.75 -24.07
C GLY A 255 -13.59 31.72 -22.70
N LEU A 256 -13.40 30.55 -22.10
CA LEU A 256 -12.75 30.40 -20.80
C LEU A 256 -11.28 30.82 -20.87
N SER A 257 -10.80 31.44 -19.80
CA SER A 257 -9.38 31.72 -19.60
C SER A 257 -8.56 30.43 -19.45
N TYR A 258 -7.25 30.53 -19.65
CA TYR A 258 -6.34 29.40 -19.45
C TYR A 258 -6.36 28.87 -18.00
N ALA A 259 -6.51 29.75 -17.01
CA ALA A 259 -6.66 29.38 -15.60
C ALA A 259 -7.93 28.56 -15.35
N GLU A 260 -9.07 28.97 -15.93
CA GLU A 260 -10.34 28.25 -15.83
C GLU A 260 -10.29 26.89 -16.54
N PHE A 261 -9.62 26.81 -17.70
CA PHE A 261 -9.35 25.54 -18.38
C PHE A 261 -8.50 24.59 -17.51
N LYS A 262 -7.44 25.10 -16.87
CA LYS A 262 -6.59 24.32 -15.96
C LYS A 262 -7.35 23.84 -14.72
N ALA A 263 -8.22 24.69 -14.15
CA ALA A 263 -9.08 24.31 -13.04
C ALA A 263 -10.06 23.20 -13.43
N LEU A 264 -10.67 23.29 -14.61
CA LEU A 264 -11.59 22.28 -15.15
C LEU A 264 -10.88 20.94 -15.43
N GLN A 265 -9.65 21.00 -15.96
CA GLN A 265 -8.80 19.82 -16.14
C GLN A 265 -8.48 19.15 -14.80
N SER A 266 -8.06 19.92 -13.79
CA SER A 266 -7.72 19.41 -12.46
C SER A 266 -8.94 18.86 -11.71
N GLN A 267 -10.11 19.48 -11.87
CA GLN A 267 -11.37 18.96 -11.35
C GLN A 267 -11.72 17.60 -11.99
N ASN A 268 -11.60 17.48 -13.32
CA ASN A 268 -11.90 16.24 -14.02
C ASN A 268 -10.90 15.11 -13.64
N LYS A 269 -9.62 15.43 -13.45
CA LYS A 269 -8.62 14.49 -12.89
C LYS A 269 -9.00 13.99 -11.49
N ARG A 270 -9.41 14.89 -10.58
CA ARG A 270 -9.84 14.52 -9.22
C ARG A 270 -11.08 13.62 -9.25
N LEU A 271 -12.10 14.02 -10.00
CA LEU A 271 -13.33 13.22 -10.17
C LEU A 271 -13.03 11.85 -10.77
N TYR A 272 -12.09 11.76 -11.71
CA TYR A 272 -11.65 10.48 -12.25
C TYR A 272 -11.02 9.59 -11.16
N LEU A 273 -10.07 10.13 -10.39
CA LEU A 273 -9.38 9.39 -9.33
C LEU A 273 -10.32 8.98 -8.18
N GLU A 274 -11.30 9.80 -7.84
CA GLU A 274 -12.32 9.51 -6.82
C GLU A 274 -13.30 8.41 -7.28
N ASN A 275 -13.59 8.34 -8.59
CA ASN A 275 -14.49 7.33 -9.18
C ASN A 275 -13.79 6.05 -9.67
N LEU A 276 -12.48 5.89 -9.43
CA LEU A 276 -11.72 4.67 -9.73
C LEU A 276 -12.13 3.44 -8.89
N SER A 277 -13.17 3.57 -8.09
CA SER A 277 -13.90 2.49 -7.40
C SER A 277 -14.79 1.66 -8.34
N THR A 278 -15.00 2.11 -9.58
CA THR A 278 -15.77 1.39 -10.62
C THR A 278 -14.92 0.34 -11.37
N PRO A 279 -15.49 -0.81 -11.77
CA PRO A 279 -14.73 -1.92 -12.33
C PRO A 279 -14.17 -1.59 -13.72
N LYS A 280 -12.85 -1.36 -13.79
CA LYS A 280 -12.09 -1.22 -15.03
C LYS A 280 -10.78 -2.00 -14.91
N SER A 281 -10.36 -2.66 -15.98
CA SER A 281 -9.07 -3.36 -15.99
C SER A 281 -7.92 -2.37 -15.76
N THR A 282 -6.84 -2.81 -15.12
CA THR A 282 -5.65 -1.95 -14.90
C THR A 282 -5.14 -1.34 -16.20
N ALA A 283 -5.24 -2.07 -17.32
CA ALA A 283 -4.91 -1.57 -18.64
C ALA A 283 -5.86 -0.46 -19.13
N ALA A 284 -7.17 -0.60 -18.90
CA ALA A 284 -8.16 0.43 -19.21
C ALA A 284 -7.94 1.69 -18.36
N VAL A 285 -7.67 1.52 -17.06
CA VAL A 285 -7.36 2.64 -16.15
C VAL A 285 -6.10 3.38 -16.59
N ILE A 286 -5.02 2.67 -16.94
CA ILE A 286 -3.78 3.31 -17.42
C ILE A 286 -4.04 4.06 -18.73
N LYS A 287 -4.82 3.50 -19.66
CA LYS A 287 -5.16 4.15 -20.93
C LYS A 287 -5.93 5.45 -20.71
N GLU A 288 -6.95 5.42 -19.84
CA GLU A 288 -7.77 6.59 -19.50
C GLU A 288 -6.97 7.63 -18.70
N ALA A 289 -6.16 7.22 -17.73
CA ALA A 289 -5.28 8.10 -16.96
C ALA A 289 -4.31 8.86 -17.88
N ARG A 290 -3.71 8.16 -18.86
CA ARG A 290 -2.85 8.80 -19.87
C ARG A 290 -3.61 9.82 -20.72
N ALA A 291 -4.84 9.50 -21.13
CA ALA A 291 -5.71 10.43 -21.87
C ALA A 291 -6.10 11.68 -21.05
N LEU A 292 -6.02 11.59 -19.72
CA LEU A 292 -6.20 12.71 -18.78
C LEU A 292 -4.90 13.47 -18.48
N GLY A 293 -3.75 13.01 -18.96
CA GLY A 293 -2.45 13.56 -18.59
C GLY A 293 -2.05 13.27 -17.13
N LEU A 294 -2.51 12.13 -16.58
CA LEU A 294 -2.06 11.56 -15.31
C LEU A 294 -0.90 10.58 -15.56
N LYS A 295 0.00 10.45 -14.58
CA LYS A 295 1.00 9.38 -14.60
C LYS A 295 0.32 8.04 -14.28
N ALA A 296 0.78 6.96 -14.90
CA ALA A 296 0.24 5.62 -14.66
C ALA A 296 0.34 5.22 -13.17
N ASP A 297 1.44 5.59 -12.51
CA ASP A 297 1.67 5.27 -11.10
C ASP A 297 0.72 6.00 -10.15
N GLU A 298 0.30 7.22 -10.51
CA GLU A 298 -0.67 8.01 -9.75
C GLU A 298 -2.05 7.34 -9.79
N ALA A 299 -2.48 6.88 -10.97
CA ALA A 299 -3.72 6.14 -11.14
C ALA A 299 -3.68 4.78 -10.42
N ILE A 300 -2.56 4.04 -10.51
CA ILE A 300 -2.37 2.77 -9.81
C ILE A 300 -2.39 2.97 -8.28
N LYS A 301 -1.77 4.04 -7.77
CA LYS A 301 -1.77 4.37 -6.35
C LYS A 301 -3.19 4.70 -5.87
N ALA A 302 -3.94 5.49 -6.64
CA ALA A 302 -5.34 5.80 -6.33
C ALA A 302 -6.24 4.55 -6.35
N ILE A 303 -6.07 3.64 -7.32
CA ILE A 303 -6.76 2.33 -7.32
C ILE A 303 -6.50 1.58 -6.02
N LYS A 304 -5.23 1.43 -5.63
CA LYS A 304 -4.86 0.72 -4.40
C LYS A 304 -5.43 1.39 -3.15
N GLN A 305 -5.43 2.72 -3.10
CA GLN A 305 -5.99 3.48 -1.98
C GLN A 305 -7.52 3.33 -1.91
N ASN A 306 -8.22 3.42 -3.04
CA ASN A 306 -9.66 3.24 -3.09
C ASN A 306 -10.05 1.80 -2.77
N GLN A 307 -9.30 0.80 -3.23
CA GLN A 307 -9.49 -0.61 -2.84
C GLN A 307 -9.30 -0.80 -1.32
N LYS A 308 -8.27 -0.19 -0.72
CA LYS A 308 -8.08 -0.21 0.74
C LYS A 308 -9.20 0.51 1.48
N ALA A 309 -9.70 1.62 0.95
CA ALA A 309 -10.82 2.35 1.54
C ALA A 309 -12.13 1.54 1.50
N ILE A 310 -12.38 0.82 0.40
CA ILE A 310 -13.54 -0.09 0.27
C ILE A 310 -13.47 -1.25 1.28
N GLN A 311 -12.27 -1.74 1.58
CA GLN A 311 -12.06 -2.81 2.56
C GLN A 311 -12.06 -2.31 4.01
N SER A 312 -11.90 -1.01 4.24
CA SER A 312 -11.81 -0.44 5.57
C SER A 312 -13.13 -0.62 6.33
N GLY A 313 -13.06 -1.17 7.54
CA GLY A 313 -14.24 -1.45 8.37
C GLY A 313 -14.96 -2.74 8.04
N LEU A 314 -14.50 -3.53 7.07
CA LEU A 314 -15.01 -4.88 6.76
C LEU A 314 -14.16 -5.95 7.46
N LYS A 315 -14.72 -7.15 7.68
CA LYS A 315 -13.91 -8.33 8.00
C LYS A 315 -13.14 -8.80 6.77
N GLU A 316 -12.16 -9.68 7.00
CA GLU A 316 -11.33 -10.25 5.95
C GLU A 316 -12.11 -11.05 4.88
N ASN A 317 -13.19 -11.71 5.28
CA ASN A 317 -14.08 -12.48 4.41
C ASN A 317 -15.31 -11.71 3.93
N GLU A 318 -15.42 -10.41 4.26
CA GLU A 318 -16.53 -9.54 3.82
C GLU A 318 -16.11 -8.58 2.70
N ARG A 319 -14.89 -8.71 2.17
CA ARG A 319 -14.43 -7.86 1.07
C ARG A 319 -15.24 -8.11 -0.22
N PRO A 320 -15.54 -7.07 -1.00
CA PRO A 320 -16.27 -7.26 -2.25
C PRO A 320 -15.40 -7.95 -3.32
N ILE A 321 -16.00 -8.86 -4.08
CA ILE A 321 -15.37 -9.50 -5.24
C ILE A 321 -15.85 -8.76 -6.50
N GLN A 322 -14.88 -8.39 -7.34
CA GLN A 322 -15.18 -7.82 -8.65
C GLN A 322 -15.47 -8.95 -9.62
N ILE A 323 -16.71 -9.04 -10.10
CA ILE A 323 -17.14 -10.00 -11.12
C ILE A 323 -17.32 -9.24 -12.44
N GLY A 324 -16.64 -9.70 -13.49
CA GLY A 324 -16.71 -9.14 -14.83
C GLY A 324 -17.90 -9.65 -15.64
N GLU A 325 -17.83 -9.46 -16.96
CA GLU A 325 -18.85 -9.97 -17.88
C GLU A 325 -18.85 -11.50 -17.95
N SER A 326 -20.04 -12.08 -18.01
CA SER A 326 -20.20 -13.53 -18.08
C SER A 326 -19.65 -14.11 -19.38
N ILE A 327 -18.99 -15.27 -19.27
CA ILE A 327 -18.44 -16.00 -20.42
C ILE A 327 -19.42 -17.08 -20.89
N PRO A 328 -19.37 -17.49 -22.17
CA PRO A 328 -20.14 -18.63 -22.65
C PRO A 328 -19.73 -19.92 -21.94
N MET A 329 -20.72 -20.66 -21.43
CA MET A 329 -20.52 -21.96 -20.77
C MET A 329 -21.51 -22.98 -21.32
N GLN A 330 -21.02 -24.15 -21.72
CA GLN A 330 -21.89 -25.28 -22.10
C GLN A 330 -22.04 -26.22 -20.92
N LYS A 331 -23.22 -26.22 -20.30
CA LYS A 331 -23.54 -27.10 -19.16
C LYS A 331 -23.72 -28.55 -19.58
N LEU A 332 -23.12 -29.46 -18.82
CA LEU A 332 -23.35 -30.89 -18.94
C LEU A 332 -24.54 -31.30 -18.06
N ASN A 333 -25.45 -32.07 -18.63
CA ASN A 333 -26.58 -32.64 -17.90
C ASN A 333 -26.24 -34.05 -17.39
N GLY A 334 -26.83 -34.47 -16.28
CA GLY A 334 -26.68 -35.83 -15.75
C GLY A 334 -25.47 -36.06 -14.84
N TYR A 335 -24.64 -35.04 -14.61
CA TYR A 335 -23.52 -35.12 -13.67
C TYR A 335 -23.79 -34.28 -12.42
N ALA A 336 -23.51 -34.85 -11.25
CA ALA A 336 -23.58 -34.16 -9.98
C ALA A 336 -22.18 -33.90 -9.45
N SER A 337 -21.90 -32.66 -9.05
CA SER A 337 -20.69 -32.31 -8.33
C SER A 337 -21.05 -31.38 -7.19
N SER A 338 -20.28 -31.42 -6.12
CA SER A 338 -20.45 -30.53 -4.98
C SER A 338 -19.11 -30.28 -4.29
N ILE A 339 -19.09 -29.24 -3.47
CA ILE A 339 -17.97 -28.93 -2.60
C ILE A 339 -18.49 -28.54 -1.24
N SER A 340 -17.86 -29.05 -0.18
CA SER A 340 -18.28 -28.83 1.19
C SER A 340 -17.20 -28.04 1.94
N LEU A 341 -17.60 -26.97 2.62
CA LEU A 341 -16.74 -26.26 3.58
C LEU A 341 -16.68 -26.99 4.93
N ASP A 342 -17.83 -27.53 5.32
CA ASP A 342 -18.04 -28.35 6.51
C ASP A 342 -19.24 -29.29 6.28
N ASP A 343 -19.72 -29.97 7.33
CA ASP A 343 -20.79 -30.96 7.22
C ASP A 343 -22.17 -30.34 6.92
N THR A 344 -22.31 -29.01 6.99
CA THR A 344 -23.57 -28.28 6.79
C THR A 344 -23.56 -27.37 5.56
N HIS A 345 -22.40 -26.84 5.18
CA HIS A 345 -22.23 -25.93 4.04
C HIS A 345 -21.77 -26.69 2.80
N ILE A 346 -22.74 -27.22 2.05
CA ILE A 346 -22.52 -27.99 0.82
C ILE A 346 -23.00 -27.19 -0.40
N TYR A 347 -22.07 -26.81 -1.26
CA TYR A 347 -22.33 -26.05 -2.48
C TYR A 347 -22.47 -27.00 -3.66
N GLN A 348 -23.61 -26.93 -4.34
CA GLN A 348 -23.86 -27.71 -5.55
C GLN A 348 -23.16 -27.06 -6.75
N LEU A 349 -22.52 -27.88 -7.56
CA LEU A 349 -21.77 -27.46 -8.74
C LEU A 349 -22.30 -28.14 -10.00
N ASP A 350 -22.28 -27.43 -11.12
CA ASP A 350 -22.46 -27.96 -12.46
C ASP A 350 -21.10 -28.20 -13.12
N LEU A 351 -21.00 -29.23 -13.97
CA LEU A 351 -19.90 -29.36 -14.91
C LEU A 351 -20.22 -28.55 -16.17
N VAL A 352 -19.23 -27.79 -16.64
CA VAL A 352 -19.36 -26.94 -17.83
C VAL A 352 -18.12 -27.07 -18.72
N VAL A 353 -18.33 -27.07 -20.03
CA VAL A 353 -17.27 -26.86 -21.03
C VAL A 353 -17.15 -25.37 -21.31
N VAL A 354 -15.93 -24.86 -21.25
CA VAL A 354 -15.58 -23.46 -21.54
C VAL A 354 -14.34 -23.40 -22.42
N LYS A 355 -14.16 -22.29 -23.13
CA LYS A 355 -12.90 -22.07 -23.85
C LYS A 355 -11.77 -21.82 -22.86
N SER A 356 -10.63 -22.45 -23.11
CA SER A 356 -9.42 -22.36 -22.32
C SER A 356 -9.02 -20.90 -22.07
N LYS A 357 -9.04 -20.05 -23.10
CA LYS A 357 -8.69 -18.62 -23.01
C LYS A 357 -9.64 -17.77 -22.16
N ASP A 358 -10.87 -18.23 -21.93
CA ASP A 358 -11.89 -17.47 -21.20
C ASP A 358 -11.82 -17.77 -19.68
N ILE A 359 -11.13 -18.84 -19.29
CA ILE A 359 -10.76 -19.12 -17.90
C ILE A 359 -9.69 -18.10 -17.47
N LYS A 360 -9.86 -17.53 -16.28
CA LYS A 360 -8.99 -16.49 -15.72
C LYS A 360 -8.38 -16.99 -14.41
N PRO A 361 -7.35 -17.86 -14.45
CA PRO A 361 -6.61 -18.22 -13.25
C PRO A 361 -5.91 -16.98 -12.68
N ASN A 362 -5.91 -16.87 -11.36
CA ASN A 362 -5.31 -15.74 -10.68
C ASN A 362 -4.13 -16.20 -9.81
N MET A 363 -2.93 -15.76 -10.21
CA MET A 363 -1.65 -16.04 -9.56
C MET A 363 -1.14 -14.86 -8.72
N GLN A 364 -1.86 -13.75 -8.71
CA GLN A 364 -1.46 -12.58 -7.96
C GLN A 364 -1.88 -12.72 -6.51
N ALA A 365 -0.91 -12.58 -5.62
CA ALA A 365 -1.16 -12.65 -4.19
C ALA A 365 -2.22 -11.62 -3.76
N LYS A 366 -3.18 -12.06 -2.93
CA LYS A 366 -4.18 -11.19 -2.28
C LYS A 366 -5.02 -10.37 -3.28
N SER A 367 -5.43 -10.96 -4.40
CA SER A 367 -6.26 -10.29 -5.40
C SER A 367 -7.63 -10.96 -5.52
N SER A 368 -8.71 -10.19 -5.32
CA SER A 368 -10.13 -10.56 -5.38
C SER A 368 -10.47 -11.92 -4.73
N VAL A 369 -10.27 -13.02 -5.47
CA VAL A 369 -10.60 -14.39 -5.12
C VAL A 369 -9.38 -15.23 -4.69
N GLN A 370 -8.15 -14.84 -5.05
CA GLN A 370 -6.93 -15.58 -4.72
C GLN A 370 -6.44 -15.23 -3.30
N THR A 371 -6.46 -16.23 -2.42
CA THR A 371 -6.02 -16.09 -1.03
C THR A 371 -4.54 -16.39 -0.82
N ARG A 372 -3.86 -17.06 -1.77
CA ARG A 372 -2.43 -17.36 -1.66
C ARG A 372 -1.55 -16.12 -1.70
N THR A 373 -0.44 -16.18 -0.96
CA THR A 373 0.63 -15.15 -1.00
C THR A 373 1.76 -15.48 -1.98
N GLN A 374 1.85 -16.72 -2.50
CA GLN A 374 2.92 -17.17 -3.42
C GLN A 374 2.40 -18.13 -4.50
N THR A 375 2.90 -17.97 -5.72
CA THR A 375 2.62 -18.85 -6.88
C THR A 375 3.71 -19.89 -7.04
N ASP A 376 3.33 -21.15 -7.19
CA ASP A 376 4.25 -22.28 -7.36
C ASP A 376 4.32 -22.67 -8.83
N LEU A 377 5.24 -22.01 -9.56
CA LEU A 377 5.41 -22.22 -11.00
C LEU A 377 5.89 -23.64 -11.34
N ASN A 378 6.57 -24.33 -10.41
CA ASN A 378 7.01 -25.70 -10.62
C ASN A 378 5.82 -26.66 -10.70
N LYS A 379 4.83 -26.49 -9.82
CA LYS A 379 3.58 -27.28 -9.89
C LYS A 379 2.79 -27.00 -11.16
N VAL A 380 2.75 -25.74 -11.61
CA VAL A 380 2.09 -25.39 -12.88
C VAL A 380 2.78 -26.09 -14.06
N ALA A 381 4.11 -26.03 -14.11
CA ALA A 381 4.90 -26.71 -15.14
C ALA A 381 4.76 -28.24 -15.10
N GLU A 382 4.66 -28.82 -13.90
CA GLU A 382 4.41 -30.27 -13.73
C GLU A 382 3.04 -30.66 -14.30
N ILE A 383 1.99 -29.89 -13.99
CA ILE A 383 0.64 -30.14 -14.53
C ILE A 383 0.61 -29.97 -16.05
N ALA A 384 1.27 -28.94 -16.57
CA ALA A 384 1.35 -28.65 -17.99
C ALA A 384 2.04 -29.78 -18.79
N ASN A 385 3.17 -30.30 -18.28
CA ASN A 385 4.02 -31.24 -19.02
C ASN A 385 3.84 -32.72 -18.65
N ASN A 386 3.23 -33.01 -17.49
CA ASN A 386 3.07 -34.37 -16.98
C ASN A 386 1.68 -34.54 -16.35
N PHE A 387 0.63 -34.18 -17.09
CA PHE A 387 -0.73 -34.27 -16.59
C PHE A 387 -1.12 -35.72 -16.28
N LYS A 388 -1.67 -35.92 -15.08
CA LYS A 388 -2.18 -37.21 -14.61
C LYS A 388 -3.66 -37.10 -14.25
N PRO A 389 -4.56 -37.78 -15.00
CA PRO A 389 -6.01 -37.72 -14.78
C PRO A 389 -6.45 -37.98 -13.33
N GLU A 390 -5.79 -38.92 -12.65
CA GLU A 390 -6.11 -39.34 -11.28
C GLU A 390 -5.94 -38.24 -10.23
N TYR A 391 -5.22 -37.16 -10.54
CA TYR A 391 -5.05 -36.02 -9.64
C TYR A 391 -6.12 -34.94 -9.80
N VAL A 392 -7.01 -35.06 -10.78
CA VAL A 392 -7.91 -33.97 -11.14
C VAL A 392 -9.31 -34.40 -11.53
N ILE A 393 -9.52 -35.67 -11.88
CA ILE A 393 -10.80 -36.22 -12.29
C ILE A 393 -11.29 -37.20 -11.22
N ASN A 394 -12.56 -37.08 -10.83
CA ASN A 394 -13.24 -37.93 -9.84
C ASN A 394 -12.60 -37.92 -8.43
N ARG A 395 -11.81 -36.89 -8.11
CA ARG A 395 -11.23 -36.70 -6.77
C ARG A 395 -12.26 -36.21 -5.75
N GLY A 396 -13.30 -35.52 -6.21
CA GLY A 396 -14.25 -34.81 -5.35
C GLY A 396 -13.65 -33.59 -4.65
N GLY A 397 -14.53 -32.77 -4.07
CA GLY A 397 -14.15 -31.65 -3.22
C GLY A 397 -13.19 -30.65 -3.88
N PHE A 398 -12.17 -30.23 -3.13
CA PHE A 398 -11.19 -29.21 -3.55
C PHE A 398 -10.12 -29.74 -4.50
N ASP A 399 -9.90 -31.06 -4.58
CA ASP A 399 -8.86 -31.69 -5.40
C ASP A 399 -9.35 -32.15 -6.78
N ASP A 400 -10.65 -31.99 -7.09
CA ASP A 400 -11.23 -32.24 -8.41
C ASP A 400 -11.09 -31.04 -9.36
N LEU A 401 -11.64 -31.13 -10.58
CA LEU A 401 -11.60 -30.11 -11.65
C LEU A 401 -11.73 -28.67 -11.12
N PRO A 402 -11.04 -27.68 -11.73
CA PRO A 402 -11.12 -26.29 -11.28
C PRO A 402 -12.55 -25.78 -11.15
N ILE A 403 -12.81 -24.92 -10.16
CA ILE A 403 -14.10 -24.25 -10.01
C ILE A 403 -13.94 -22.79 -10.44
N ILE A 404 -14.78 -22.37 -11.37
CA ILE A 404 -14.87 -20.99 -11.87
C ILE A 404 -16.21 -20.36 -11.51
N ILE A 405 -16.27 -19.04 -11.58
CA ILE A 405 -17.53 -18.27 -11.57
C ILE A 405 -17.90 -17.81 -12.98
N ASN A 406 -19.07 -17.21 -13.12
CA ASN A 406 -19.71 -16.85 -14.39
C ASN A 406 -18.84 -16.03 -15.36
N ASP A 407 -17.87 -15.26 -14.86
CA ASP A 407 -16.96 -14.44 -15.68
C ASP A 407 -15.63 -15.12 -16.03
N GLY A 408 -15.46 -16.39 -15.64
CA GLY A 408 -14.26 -17.19 -15.88
C GLY A 408 -13.20 -17.12 -14.77
N GLN A 409 -13.35 -16.26 -13.74
CA GLN A 409 -12.41 -16.25 -12.61
C GLN A 409 -12.39 -17.59 -11.88
N VAL A 410 -11.19 -18.08 -11.59
CA VAL A 410 -11.00 -19.37 -10.89
C VAL A 410 -11.00 -19.15 -9.38
N ILE A 411 -11.98 -19.75 -8.69
CA ILE A 411 -12.10 -19.71 -7.22
C ILE A 411 -11.33 -20.84 -6.53
N VAL A 412 -11.30 -22.03 -7.15
CA VAL A 412 -10.65 -23.22 -6.62
C VAL A 412 -9.83 -23.87 -7.73
N GLY A 413 -8.58 -24.24 -7.42
CA GLY A 413 -7.71 -24.91 -8.39
C GLY A 413 -6.98 -23.98 -9.36
N ASN A 414 -6.64 -22.75 -8.94
CA ASN A 414 -5.87 -21.78 -9.72
C ASN A 414 -4.66 -22.37 -10.46
N HIS A 415 -3.73 -23.05 -9.75
CA HIS A 415 -2.55 -23.63 -10.40
C HIS A 415 -2.89 -24.72 -11.43
N ARG A 416 -3.97 -25.47 -11.20
CA ARG A 416 -4.43 -26.51 -12.13
C ARG A 416 -5.04 -25.87 -13.36
N ALA A 417 -5.92 -24.89 -13.20
CA ALA A 417 -6.48 -24.16 -14.31
C ALA A 417 -5.38 -23.55 -15.21
N LEU A 418 -4.35 -22.95 -14.61
CA LEU A 418 -3.22 -22.41 -15.37
C LEU A 418 -2.39 -23.51 -16.06
N GLY A 419 -2.05 -24.60 -15.37
CA GLY A 419 -1.33 -25.71 -15.99
C GLY A 419 -2.13 -26.38 -17.12
N MET A 420 -3.46 -26.45 -16.98
CA MET A 420 -4.38 -26.96 -18.01
C MET A 420 -4.49 -26.05 -19.23
N GLN A 421 -4.33 -24.73 -19.06
CA GLN A 421 -4.23 -23.79 -20.18
C GLN A 421 -2.94 -23.98 -21.00
N GLU A 422 -1.87 -24.41 -20.32
CA GLU A 422 -0.51 -24.53 -20.88
C GLU A 422 -0.11 -25.99 -21.18
N PHE A 423 -1.08 -26.89 -21.40
CA PHE A 423 -0.77 -28.30 -21.63
C PHE A 423 0.19 -28.52 -22.80
N SER A 424 1.19 -29.39 -22.59
CA SER A 424 1.94 -29.99 -23.69
C SER A 424 1.01 -30.85 -24.56
N PRO A 425 1.38 -31.16 -25.81
CA PRO A 425 0.59 -32.04 -26.67
C PRO A 425 0.26 -33.40 -26.02
N GLU A 426 1.20 -33.96 -25.26
CA GLU A 426 1.04 -35.23 -24.55
C GLU A 426 0.04 -35.11 -23.40
N SER A 427 0.20 -34.11 -22.54
CA SER A 427 -0.72 -33.82 -21.44
C SER A 427 -2.13 -33.52 -21.94
N ARG A 428 -2.23 -32.78 -23.05
CA ARG A 428 -3.49 -32.44 -23.70
C ARG A 428 -4.21 -33.70 -24.17
N LYS A 429 -3.49 -34.59 -24.85
CA LYS A 429 -4.04 -35.88 -25.31
C LYS A 429 -4.49 -36.76 -24.15
N ALA A 430 -3.69 -36.83 -23.08
CA ALA A 430 -4.05 -37.57 -21.87
C ALA A 430 -5.31 -37.01 -21.21
N TYR A 431 -5.43 -35.68 -21.15
CA TYR A 431 -6.61 -34.99 -20.64
C TYR A 431 -7.86 -35.27 -21.48
N GLU A 432 -7.79 -35.07 -22.80
CA GLU A 432 -8.93 -35.30 -23.71
C GLU A 432 -9.41 -36.76 -23.65
N GLN A 433 -8.49 -37.72 -23.64
CA GLN A 433 -8.82 -39.14 -23.49
C GLN A 433 -9.51 -39.42 -22.15
N ALA A 434 -9.02 -38.82 -21.05
CA ALA A 434 -9.60 -39.03 -19.74
C ALA A 434 -11.00 -38.42 -19.62
N ILE A 435 -11.23 -37.24 -20.21
CA ILE A 435 -12.56 -36.61 -20.27
C ILE A 435 -13.52 -37.46 -21.10
N SER A 436 -13.09 -37.91 -22.29
CA SER A 436 -13.89 -38.80 -23.14
C SER A 436 -14.26 -40.09 -22.42
N ASN A 437 -13.32 -40.73 -21.74
CA ASN A 437 -13.55 -41.99 -21.03
C ASN A 437 -14.48 -41.83 -19.81
N THR A 438 -14.36 -40.71 -19.09
CA THR A 438 -15.08 -40.49 -17.83
C THR A 438 -16.47 -39.89 -18.04
N TYR A 439 -16.57 -38.93 -18.96
CA TYR A 439 -17.77 -38.11 -19.16
C TYR A 439 -18.41 -38.34 -20.54
N GLY A 440 -17.82 -39.16 -21.42
CA GLY A 440 -18.39 -39.44 -22.75
C GLY A 440 -18.43 -38.21 -23.66
N ILE A 441 -17.52 -37.24 -23.46
CA ILE A 441 -17.49 -35.96 -24.17
C ILE A 441 -16.18 -35.80 -24.92
N GLU A 442 -16.30 -35.46 -26.20
CA GLU A 442 -15.17 -35.02 -27.01
C GLU A 442 -15.01 -33.49 -26.89
N LEU A 443 -13.87 -33.06 -26.34
CA LEU A 443 -13.52 -31.65 -26.23
C LEU A 443 -12.80 -31.17 -27.48
N LYS A 444 -13.08 -29.94 -27.93
CA LYS A 444 -12.20 -29.27 -28.90
C LYS A 444 -10.88 -28.90 -28.26
N HIS A 445 -9.83 -28.76 -29.06
CA HIS A 445 -8.48 -28.44 -28.60
C HIS A 445 -8.38 -27.16 -27.76
N ASP A 446 -9.27 -26.18 -27.96
CA ASP A 446 -9.32 -24.94 -27.18
C ASP A 446 -10.33 -24.97 -26.02
N GLU A 447 -10.89 -26.12 -25.68
CA GLU A 447 -11.90 -26.29 -24.62
C GLU A 447 -11.34 -27.02 -23.39
N LEU A 448 -11.89 -26.70 -22.22
CA LEU A 448 -11.62 -27.34 -20.95
C LEU A 448 -12.94 -27.61 -20.20
N LEU A 449 -13.02 -28.76 -19.54
CA LEU A 449 -14.07 -29.11 -18.59
C LEU A 449 -13.72 -28.58 -17.20
N VAL A 450 -14.63 -27.80 -16.62
CA VAL A 450 -14.51 -27.19 -15.30
C VAL A 450 -15.83 -27.29 -14.54
N ARG A 451 -15.82 -26.87 -13.28
CA ARG A 451 -17.01 -26.79 -12.41
C ARG A 451 -17.44 -25.34 -12.20
N THR A 452 -18.72 -25.10 -12.02
CA THR A 452 -19.27 -23.77 -11.64
C THR A 452 -20.39 -23.94 -10.60
N PRO A 453 -20.59 -23.01 -9.66
CA PRO A 453 -21.75 -23.03 -8.77
C PRO A 453 -23.09 -23.09 -9.51
N LYS A 454 -24.04 -23.92 -9.04
CA LYS A 454 -25.40 -24.00 -9.62
C LYS A 454 -26.23 -22.75 -9.35
N SER A 455 -25.96 -22.09 -8.23
CA SER A 455 -26.60 -20.86 -7.79
C SER A 455 -25.56 -19.76 -7.66
N ASN A 456 -26.00 -18.51 -7.79
CA ASN A 456 -25.14 -17.38 -7.49
C ASN A 456 -24.75 -17.42 -6.02
N LEU A 457 -23.45 -17.38 -5.76
CA LEU A 457 -22.88 -17.31 -4.42
C LEU A 457 -22.56 -15.85 -4.09
N THR A 458 -22.69 -15.50 -2.82
CA THR A 458 -22.26 -14.21 -2.29
C THR A 458 -20.74 -14.10 -2.30
N ASP A 459 -20.22 -12.87 -2.28
CA ASP A 459 -18.77 -12.62 -2.21
C ASP A 459 -18.13 -13.34 -1.03
N LYS A 460 -18.81 -13.35 0.12
CA LYS A 460 -18.37 -14.05 1.33
C LYS A 460 -18.23 -15.56 1.09
N GLU A 461 -19.24 -16.20 0.52
CA GLU A 461 -19.21 -17.64 0.22
C GLU A 461 -18.08 -17.98 -0.77
N LEU A 462 -17.87 -17.16 -1.80
CA LEU A 462 -16.78 -17.32 -2.76
C LEU A 462 -15.41 -17.21 -2.09
N ILE A 463 -15.22 -16.23 -1.19
CA ILE A 463 -13.98 -16.08 -0.42
C ILE A 463 -13.78 -17.29 0.48
N ASN A 464 -14.81 -17.75 1.18
CA ASN A 464 -14.72 -18.88 2.09
C ASN A 464 -14.31 -20.16 1.32
N LEU A 465 -14.91 -20.42 0.16
CA LEU A 465 -14.54 -21.53 -0.74
C LEU A 465 -13.09 -21.44 -1.21
N ALA A 466 -12.66 -20.26 -1.68
CA ALA A 466 -11.28 -20.06 -2.12
C ALA A 466 -10.27 -20.26 -0.97
N SER A 467 -10.65 -19.89 0.25
CA SER A 467 -9.81 -20.02 1.46
C SER A 467 -9.71 -21.47 1.92
N ALA A 468 -10.82 -22.21 1.91
CA ALA A 468 -10.86 -23.60 2.31
C ALA A 468 -10.06 -24.51 1.38
N SER A 469 -10.00 -24.20 0.07
CA SER A 469 -9.12 -24.88 -0.89
C SER A 469 -7.64 -24.89 -0.48
N ASN A 470 -7.24 -23.98 0.41
CA ASN A 470 -5.86 -23.78 0.81
C ASN A 470 -5.54 -24.31 2.23
N LYS A 471 -6.55 -24.74 3.00
CA LYS A 471 -6.45 -25.03 4.44
C LYS A 471 -5.30 -25.99 4.82
N GLU A 472 -5.08 -27.06 4.07
CA GLU A 472 -4.03 -28.06 4.37
C GLU A 472 -2.67 -27.75 3.75
N ARG A 473 -2.57 -26.66 2.97
CA ARG A 473 -1.38 -26.30 2.16
C ARG A 473 -0.92 -24.87 2.43
N THR A 474 -1.34 -24.27 3.54
CA THR A 474 -1.01 -22.89 3.93
C THR A 474 0.44 -22.78 4.36
N THR A 475 1.21 -21.89 3.72
CA THR A 475 2.58 -21.56 4.13
C THR A 475 2.64 -20.38 5.10
N THR A 476 1.56 -19.58 5.17
CA THR A 476 1.46 -18.39 6.01
C THR A 476 0.36 -18.52 7.05
N PHE A 477 0.51 -17.79 8.16
CA PHE A 477 -0.49 -17.78 9.23
C PHE A 477 -1.72 -16.93 8.86
N GLY A 478 -1.56 -15.92 8.02
CA GLY A 478 -2.67 -15.18 7.43
C GLY A 478 -3.61 -16.09 6.64
N ASP A 479 -3.07 -16.98 5.79
CA ASP A 479 -3.91 -17.95 5.05
C ASP A 479 -4.73 -18.84 5.99
N ARG A 480 -4.14 -19.27 7.12
CA ARG A 480 -4.84 -20.05 8.15
C ARG A 480 -5.96 -19.25 8.79
N LEU A 481 -5.74 -17.97 9.04
CA LEU A 481 -6.77 -17.07 9.57
C LEU A 481 -7.97 -16.95 8.62
N ILE A 482 -7.72 -16.73 7.32
CA ILE A 482 -8.81 -16.63 6.34
C ILE A 482 -9.57 -17.95 6.21
N ALA A 483 -8.88 -19.10 6.23
CA ALA A 483 -9.52 -20.40 6.21
C ALA A 483 -10.36 -20.66 7.48
N ALA A 484 -9.86 -20.23 8.64
CA ALA A 484 -10.55 -20.35 9.92
C ALA A 484 -11.84 -19.51 9.96
N ILE A 485 -11.77 -18.21 9.65
CA ILE A 485 -12.96 -17.36 9.58
C ILE A 485 -13.94 -17.86 8.51
N GLY A 486 -13.44 -18.33 7.36
CA GLY A 486 -14.30 -18.86 6.31
C GLY A 486 -15.08 -20.13 6.71
N LYS A 487 -14.55 -20.93 7.65
CA LYS A 487 -15.24 -22.10 8.20
C LYS A 487 -16.19 -21.72 9.34
N TYR A 488 -15.78 -20.85 10.27
CA TYR A 488 -16.50 -20.70 11.54
C TYR A 488 -17.31 -19.39 11.69
N ASP A 489 -17.15 -18.40 10.82
CA ASP A 489 -17.75 -17.06 10.98
C ASP A 489 -19.28 -17.07 11.11
N GLU A 490 -19.98 -17.96 10.42
CA GLU A 490 -21.44 -18.06 10.52
C GLU A 490 -21.93 -18.61 11.85
N TYR A 491 -21.09 -19.39 12.55
CA TYR A 491 -21.40 -19.87 13.88
C TYR A 491 -21.10 -18.84 14.98
N ILE A 492 -20.44 -17.72 14.64
CA ILE A 492 -20.17 -16.63 15.59
C ILE A 492 -21.35 -15.67 15.59
N THR A 493 -22.37 -16.02 16.37
CA THR A 493 -23.62 -15.25 16.51
C THR A 493 -23.69 -14.56 17.86
N PRO A 494 -24.43 -13.44 18.00
CA PRO A 494 -24.62 -12.77 19.30
C PRO A 494 -25.12 -13.70 20.42
N GLN A 495 -25.92 -14.72 20.08
CA GLN A 495 -26.38 -15.73 21.04
C GLN A 495 -25.24 -16.62 21.54
N ASN A 496 -24.37 -17.08 20.64
CA ASN A 496 -23.22 -17.89 20.99
C ASN A 496 -22.17 -17.06 21.78
N LEU A 497 -21.95 -15.80 21.40
CA LEU A 497 -21.02 -14.91 22.09
C LEU A 497 -21.38 -14.66 23.57
N LYS A 498 -22.68 -14.60 23.92
CA LYS A 498 -23.12 -14.46 25.32
C LYS A 498 -22.68 -15.60 26.23
N VAL A 499 -22.46 -16.80 25.68
CA VAL A 499 -21.96 -17.97 26.43
C VAL A 499 -20.48 -17.79 26.79
N LEU A 500 -19.74 -17.01 26.01
CA LEU A 500 -18.32 -16.70 26.22
C LEU A 500 -18.11 -15.56 27.23
N SER A 501 -19.11 -14.71 27.48
CA SER A 501 -19.05 -13.60 28.44
C SER A 501 -19.07 -14.02 29.92
N LEU A 502 -19.08 -15.32 30.21
CA LEU A 502 -18.97 -15.86 31.57
C LEU A 502 -17.50 -15.89 31.99
N GLU A 503 -17.16 -15.27 33.12
CA GLU A 503 -15.78 -15.21 33.62
C GLU A 503 -15.10 -16.59 33.62
N SER A 504 -13.92 -16.67 33.03
CA SER A 504 -13.02 -17.81 33.14
C SER A 504 -11.71 -17.33 33.74
N SER A 505 -11.18 -18.09 34.70
CA SER A 505 -9.90 -17.81 35.35
C SER A 505 -8.70 -18.35 34.58
N ASP A 506 -8.93 -19.08 33.47
CA ASP A 506 -7.88 -19.75 32.70
C ASP A 506 -8.07 -19.56 31.18
N VAL A 507 -7.00 -19.12 30.54
CA VAL A 507 -6.96 -18.82 29.10
C VAL A 507 -7.14 -20.09 28.26
N GLU A 508 -6.63 -21.24 28.72
CA GLU A 508 -6.80 -22.52 28.00
C GLU A 508 -8.25 -23.03 28.10
N GLU A 509 -8.88 -22.85 29.26
CA GLU A 509 -10.30 -23.16 29.44
C GLU A 509 -11.18 -22.29 28.52
N LEU A 510 -10.91 -21.00 28.45
CA LEU A 510 -11.61 -20.07 27.57
C LEU A 510 -11.46 -20.47 26.10
N ALA A 511 -10.24 -20.79 25.66
CA ALA A 511 -9.97 -21.25 24.30
C ALA A 511 -10.74 -22.56 23.98
N LEU A 512 -10.79 -23.50 24.92
CA LEU A 512 -11.54 -24.74 24.77
C LEU A 512 -13.06 -24.51 24.70
N ARG A 513 -13.60 -23.55 25.46
CA ARG A 513 -15.02 -23.18 25.39
C ARG A 513 -15.39 -22.63 24.01
N VAL A 514 -14.57 -21.73 23.46
CA VAL A 514 -14.73 -21.23 22.08
C VAL A 514 -14.73 -22.40 21.09
N ALA A 515 -13.79 -23.33 21.24
CA ALA A 515 -13.66 -24.48 20.36
C ALA A 515 -14.90 -25.38 20.36
N LYS A 516 -15.39 -25.75 21.55
CA LYS A 516 -16.61 -26.57 21.70
C LYS A 516 -17.85 -25.88 21.17
N MET A 517 -17.90 -24.55 21.24
CA MET A 517 -19.02 -23.76 20.77
C MET A 517 -19.07 -23.64 19.25
N LEU A 518 -17.93 -23.46 18.60
CA LEU A 518 -17.85 -23.24 17.15
C LEU A 518 -17.71 -24.53 16.34
N ASP A 519 -17.07 -25.57 16.90
CA ASP A 519 -16.82 -26.84 16.23
C ASP A 519 -17.65 -27.98 16.84
N LYS A 520 -18.97 -27.76 16.97
CA LYS A 520 -19.91 -28.62 17.72
C LYS A 520 -19.96 -30.07 17.23
N GLN A 521 -19.61 -30.30 15.97
CA GLN A 521 -19.72 -31.61 15.31
C GLN A 521 -18.43 -32.45 15.46
N ALA A 522 -17.31 -31.82 15.81
CA ALA A 522 -16.04 -32.51 15.93
C ALA A 522 -15.93 -33.26 17.28
N LYS A 523 -15.52 -34.53 17.24
CA LYS A 523 -15.20 -35.32 18.46
C LYS A 523 -14.08 -34.67 19.28
N ALA A 524 -13.15 -34.00 18.60
CA ALA A 524 -12.10 -33.19 19.18
C ALA A 524 -12.11 -31.84 18.43
N PRO A 525 -12.57 -30.75 19.06
CA PRO A 525 -12.72 -29.46 18.38
C PRO A 525 -11.36 -28.83 18.08
N ASP A 526 -11.24 -28.15 16.94
CA ASP A 526 -10.02 -27.45 16.53
C ASP A 526 -9.85 -26.15 17.33
N ILE A 527 -9.13 -26.22 18.46
CA ILE A 527 -8.96 -25.09 19.38
C ILE A 527 -8.30 -23.89 18.69
N GLU A 528 -7.25 -24.12 17.90
CA GLU A 528 -6.52 -23.01 17.28
C GLU A 528 -7.38 -22.34 16.20
N ALA A 529 -7.98 -23.10 15.28
CA ALA A 529 -8.75 -22.52 14.18
C ALA A 529 -10.03 -21.81 14.66
N THR A 530 -10.72 -22.35 15.66
CA THR A 530 -11.94 -21.73 16.20
C THR A 530 -11.65 -20.39 16.89
N ASN A 531 -10.59 -20.33 17.71
CA ASN A 531 -10.19 -19.09 18.37
C ASN A 531 -9.61 -18.07 17.38
N LEU A 532 -8.89 -18.54 16.35
CA LEU A 532 -8.40 -17.69 15.27
C LEU A 532 -9.56 -17.09 14.46
N ALA A 533 -10.62 -17.87 14.20
CA ALA A 533 -11.83 -17.38 13.56
C ALA A 533 -12.55 -16.33 14.41
N LEU A 534 -12.59 -16.52 15.74
CA LEU A 534 -13.17 -15.54 16.66
C LEU A 534 -12.40 -14.22 16.65
N LEU A 535 -11.07 -14.29 16.72
CA LEU A 535 -10.21 -13.11 16.61
C LEU A 535 -10.44 -12.37 15.27
N ALA A 536 -10.49 -13.12 14.17
CA ALA A 536 -10.74 -12.57 12.85
C ALA A 536 -12.14 -11.98 12.70
N HIS A 537 -13.15 -12.58 13.32
CA HIS A 537 -14.53 -12.08 13.34
C HIS A 537 -14.64 -10.72 14.03
N SER A 538 -13.86 -10.51 15.10
CA SER A 538 -13.82 -9.24 15.83
C SER A 538 -12.93 -8.19 15.16
N ALA A 539 -11.97 -8.61 14.33
CA ALA A 539 -11.09 -7.70 13.61
C ALA A 539 -11.83 -6.95 12.48
N ARG A 540 -11.39 -5.72 12.22
CA ARG A 540 -11.84 -4.91 11.09
C ARG A 540 -10.64 -4.39 10.32
N ASN A 541 -10.67 -4.53 9.01
CA ASN A 541 -9.60 -4.09 8.14
C ASN A 541 -9.47 -2.56 8.20
N ASN A 542 -8.23 -2.06 8.17
CA ASN A 542 -7.95 -0.63 8.11
C ASN A 542 -6.87 -0.34 7.05
N ARG A 543 -5.74 0.26 7.42
CA ARG A 543 -4.57 0.37 6.53
C ARG A 543 -3.90 -0.99 6.26
N THR A 544 -4.03 -1.90 7.22
CA THR A 544 -3.48 -3.26 7.21
C THR A 544 -4.55 -4.23 7.70
N SER A 545 -4.63 -5.40 7.09
CA SER A 545 -5.55 -6.44 7.51
C SER A 545 -4.93 -7.33 8.60
N LEU A 546 -5.74 -8.08 9.36
CA LEU A 546 -5.20 -8.94 10.42
C LEU A 546 -4.33 -10.07 9.85
N SER A 547 -4.71 -10.64 8.69
CA SER A 547 -3.87 -11.63 8.01
C SER A 547 -2.53 -11.03 7.58
N GLU A 548 -2.51 -9.81 7.03
CA GLU A 548 -1.27 -9.10 6.67
C GLU A 548 -0.36 -8.84 7.87
N ALA A 549 -0.93 -8.45 9.01
CA ALA A 549 -0.18 -8.22 10.23
C ALA A 549 0.48 -9.52 10.76
N LEU A 550 -0.26 -10.64 10.73
CA LEU A 550 0.24 -11.94 11.16
C LEU A 550 1.31 -12.50 10.22
N ASP A 551 1.13 -12.35 8.90
CA ASP A 551 2.15 -12.73 7.91
C ASP A 551 3.44 -11.91 8.11
N PHE A 552 3.29 -10.61 8.36
CA PHE A 552 4.41 -9.73 8.63
C PHE A 552 5.15 -10.16 9.90
N ALA A 553 4.43 -10.44 10.99
CA ALA A 553 5.02 -10.92 12.23
C ALA A 553 5.74 -12.28 12.04
N GLN A 554 5.10 -13.23 11.36
CA GLN A 554 5.68 -14.55 11.08
C GLN A 554 7.00 -14.45 10.29
N LYS A 555 7.11 -13.46 9.41
CA LYS A 555 8.31 -13.24 8.59
C LYS A 555 9.47 -12.59 9.35
N HIS A 556 9.18 -11.76 10.36
CA HIS A 556 10.19 -10.90 11.01
C HIS A 556 10.54 -11.29 12.44
N LEU A 557 9.73 -12.13 13.08
CA LEU A 557 9.99 -12.65 14.42
C LEU A 557 10.61 -14.04 14.35
N ASP A 558 11.36 -14.43 15.37
CA ASP A 558 11.76 -15.82 15.50
C ASP A 558 10.56 -16.73 15.84
N GLN A 559 10.75 -18.04 15.73
CA GLN A 559 9.66 -19.01 15.92
C GLN A 559 9.03 -18.93 17.32
N LEU A 560 9.82 -18.69 18.36
CA LEU A 560 9.36 -18.63 19.74
C LEU A 560 8.61 -17.31 20.00
N GLU A 561 9.16 -16.20 19.52
CA GLU A 561 8.54 -14.88 19.58
C GLU A 561 7.20 -14.86 18.85
N PHE A 562 7.15 -15.39 17.63
CA PHE A 562 5.92 -15.49 16.86
C PHE A 562 4.88 -16.38 17.56
N THR A 563 5.30 -17.52 18.13
CA THR A 563 4.41 -18.42 18.87
C THR A 563 3.82 -17.73 20.09
N ARG A 564 4.62 -16.98 20.85
CA ARG A 564 4.14 -16.22 22.01
C ARG A 564 3.17 -15.12 21.61
N LEU A 565 3.50 -14.33 20.58
CA LEU A 565 2.62 -13.29 20.05
C LEU A 565 1.28 -13.91 19.61
N LYS A 566 1.34 -14.99 18.82
CA LYS A 566 0.16 -15.72 18.34
C LYS A 566 -0.70 -16.21 19.49
N ASP A 567 -0.12 -16.93 20.45
CA ASP A 567 -0.86 -17.51 21.57
C ASP A 567 -1.51 -16.43 22.44
N MET A 568 -0.83 -15.30 22.64
CA MET A 568 -1.40 -14.15 23.35
C MET A 568 -2.67 -13.61 22.70
N PHE A 569 -2.80 -13.63 21.38
CA PHE A 569 -4.01 -13.12 20.69
C PHE A 569 -5.05 -14.22 20.48
N VAL A 570 -4.62 -15.40 20.05
CA VAL A 570 -5.53 -16.50 19.71
C VAL A 570 -6.17 -17.06 20.98
N LYS A 571 -5.39 -17.41 22.00
CA LYS A 571 -5.97 -18.04 23.20
C LYS A 571 -6.79 -17.07 24.05
N ASN A 572 -6.52 -15.77 23.95
CA ASN A 572 -7.32 -14.72 24.59
C ASN A 572 -8.46 -14.20 23.71
N ALA A 573 -8.73 -14.76 22.53
CA ALA A 573 -9.76 -14.22 21.63
C ALA A 573 -11.15 -14.11 22.29
N GLY A 574 -11.47 -15.03 23.22
CA GLY A 574 -12.71 -15.02 23.98
C GLY A 574 -12.85 -13.87 24.99
N SER A 575 -11.75 -13.22 25.42
CA SER A 575 -11.79 -12.12 26.39
C SER A 575 -11.92 -10.73 25.76
N VAL A 576 -11.89 -10.67 24.43
CA VAL A 576 -12.05 -9.44 23.63
C VAL A 576 -13.53 -9.13 23.35
N LEU A 577 -14.43 -10.05 23.72
CA LEU A 577 -15.88 -9.96 23.63
C LEU A 577 -16.49 -9.38 24.91
#